data_AF-A0A915K7R3-F1
#
_entry.id   AF-A0A915K7R3-F1
#
_cell.length_a   1.000
_cell.length_b   1.000
_cell.length_c   1.000
_cell.angle_alpha   90.00
_cell.angle_beta   90.00
_cell.angle_gamma   90.00
#
_symmetry.space_group_name_H-M   'P 1'
#
loop_
_entity.id
_entity.type
_entity.pdbx_description
1 polymer ?
#
loop_
_entity_poly.entity_id
_entity_poly.type
_entity_poly.pdbx_seq_one_letter_code
_entity_poly.pdbx_strand_id
1 'polypeptide(L)'
;MPFLADQSSLIAPPNWPLLFDENGHIFVDRDGELFYYILDFLRNGNLCLPPNYSDRQRLNFEAKFLKLDQLSACIAAIAAKSSSLMAVDPKDYMLTSASGGGGGGGIADD
;
A
#
# COMPACT_ATOMS: atom_id res chain seq x y z
N MET A 1 -32.04 10.16 -22.99
CA MET A 1 -31.16 11.18 -22.40
C MET A 1 -31.98 11.94 -21.34
N PRO A 2 -31.58 12.04 -20.06
CA PRO A 2 -30.52 11.34 -19.34
C PRO A 2 -31.00 10.58 -18.09
N PHE A 3 -30.23 9.56 -17.77
CA PHE A 3 -30.12 8.85 -16.50
C PHE A 3 -29.50 9.82 -15.47
N LEU A 4 -30.34 10.55 -14.75
CA LEU A 4 -29.95 11.24 -13.51
C LEU A 4 -30.08 10.22 -12.38
N ALA A 5 -29.21 9.21 -12.39
CA ALA A 5 -28.94 8.49 -11.16
C ALA A 5 -28.27 9.49 -10.22
N ASP A 6 -29.01 9.81 -9.17
CA ASP A 6 -28.58 10.50 -7.97
C ASP A 6 -27.15 10.10 -7.60
N GLN A 7 -26.19 10.97 -7.91
CA GLN A 7 -24.77 10.75 -7.59
C GLN A 7 -24.49 10.79 -6.08
N SER A 8 -25.51 11.07 -5.27
CA SER A 8 -25.44 11.02 -3.81
C SER A 8 -25.39 9.59 -3.26
N SER A 9 -25.80 8.59 -4.05
CA SER A 9 -25.90 7.19 -3.58
C SER A 9 -24.57 6.43 -3.54
N LEU A 10 -23.46 6.98 -4.04
CA LEU A 10 -22.17 6.28 -4.06
C LEU A 10 -21.38 6.41 -2.76
N ILE A 11 -21.77 7.33 -1.86
CA ILE A 11 -20.99 7.66 -0.66
C ILE A 11 -21.58 7.05 0.62
N ALA A 12 -22.86 6.67 0.63
CA ALA A 12 -23.50 6.15 1.84
C ALA A 12 -24.35 4.89 1.59
N PRO A 13 -24.19 3.82 2.39
CA PRO A 13 -25.17 2.74 2.42
C PRO A 13 -26.55 3.28 2.86
N PRO A 14 -27.65 2.63 2.46
CA PRO A 14 -29.03 3.15 2.54
C PRO A 14 -29.60 3.41 3.96
N ASN A 15 -28.77 3.37 4.99
CA ASN A 15 -29.13 3.46 6.39
C ASN A 15 -28.09 4.20 7.25
N TRP A 16 -27.10 4.85 6.64
CA TRP A 16 -26.29 5.84 7.36
C TRP A 16 -27.12 7.12 7.51
N PRO A 17 -27.37 7.64 8.72
CA PRO A 17 -27.90 8.98 8.87
C PRO A 17 -26.80 9.94 8.37
N LEU A 18 -26.89 10.34 7.10
CA LEU A 18 -26.01 11.37 6.56
C LEU A 18 -26.32 12.64 7.33
N LEU A 19 -25.47 12.93 8.31
CA LEU A 19 -25.55 14.14 9.08
C LEU A 19 -24.88 15.22 8.24
N PHE A 20 -25.67 16.18 7.78
CA PHE A 20 -25.15 17.35 7.09
C PHE A 20 -25.06 18.51 8.08
N ASP A 21 -24.02 19.34 7.96
CA ASP A 21 -24.00 20.65 8.63
C ASP A 21 -24.89 21.66 7.89
N GLU A 22 -25.04 22.86 8.45
CA GLU A 22 -25.81 23.96 7.85
C GLU A 22 -25.27 24.44 6.49
N ASN A 23 -24.02 24.06 6.17
CA ASN A 23 -23.34 24.39 4.91
C ASN A 23 -23.43 23.25 3.88
N GLY A 24 -24.08 22.13 4.21
CA GLY A 24 -24.21 20.97 3.33
C GLY A 24 -23.00 20.05 3.31
N HIS A 25 -22.06 20.16 4.26
CA HIS A 25 -20.96 19.21 4.40
C HIS A 25 -21.43 17.92 5.08
N ILE A 26 -20.96 16.78 4.59
CA ILE A 26 -21.23 15.47 5.20
C ILE A 26 -20.35 15.29 6.43
N PHE A 27 -20.96 14.96 7.56
CA PHE A 27 -20.27 14.54 8.76
C PHE A 27 -19.99 13.05 8.74
N VAL A 28 -18.72 12.72 8.94
CA VAL A 28 -18.23 11.36 9.06
C VAL A 28 -17.75 11.17 10.49
N ASP A 29 -18.44 10.33 11.26
CA ASP A 29 -18.11 10.01 12.66
C ASP A 29 -16.95 9.00 12.75
N ARG A 30 -15.84 9.28 12.05
CA ARG A 30 -14.63 8.45 11.98
C ARG A 30 -13.39 9.28 12.28
N ASP A 31 -12.25 8.62 12.43
CA ASP A 31 -10.99 9.32 12.68
C ASP A 31 -10.52 10.11 11.44
N GLY A 32 -10.53 11.43 11.55
CA GLY A 32 -10.09 12.34 10.48
C GLY A 32 -8.63 12.19 10.06
N GLU A 33 -7.72 11.78 10.97
CA GLU A 33 -6.30 11.61 10.64
C GLU A 33 -6.08 10.39 9.75
N LEU A 34 -6.78 9.29 10.04
CA LEU A 34 -6.75 8.08 9.22
C LEU A 34 -7.50 8.26 7.90
N PHE A 35 -8.59 9.02 7.93
CA PHE A 35 -9.45 9.25 6.77
C PHE A 35 -8.72 9.96 5.62
N TYR A 36 -7.68 10.73 5.91
CA TYR A 36 -6.79 11.30 4.89
C TYR A 36 -6.23 10.23 3.94
N TYR A 37 -5.67 9.14 4.47
CA TYR A 37 -5.08 8.06 3.66
C TYR A 37 -6.14 7.29 2.87
N ILE A 38 -7.36 7.20 3.42
CA ILE A 38 -8.50 6.58 2.76
C ILE A 38 -8.91 7.42 1.55
N LEU A 39 -9.03 8.74 1.72
CA LEU A 39 -9.34 9.65 0.63
C LEU A 39 -8.27 9.63 -0.46
N ASP A 40 -6.99 9.60 -0.08
CA ASP A 40 -5.89 9.54 -1.05
C ASP A 40 -5.93 8.25 -1.87
N PHE A 41 -6.21 7.12 -1.21
CA PHE A 41 -6.43 5.85 -1.90
C PHE A 41 -7.64 5.89 -2.85
N LEU A 42 -8.77 6.47 -2.42
CA LEU A 42 -9.96 6.58 -3.28
C LEU A 42 -9.75 7.51 -4.49
N ARG A 43 -8.89 8.52 -4.37
CA ARG A 43 -8.57 9.45 -5.46
C ARG A 43 -7.59 8.85 -6.47
N ASN A 44 -6.53 8.23 -5.98
CA ASN A 44 -5.38 7.83 -6.79
C ASN A 44 -5.33 6.32 -7.08
N GLY A 45 -6.13 5.52 -6.38
CA GLY A 45 -6.10 4.05 -6.43
C GLY A 45 -4.88 3.41 -5.75
N ASN A 46 -4.01 4.20 -5.13
CA ASN A 46 -2.75 3.75 -4.54
C ASN A 46 -2.66 4.17 -3.07
N LEU A 47 -2.17 3.27 -2.22
CA LEU A 47 -1.98 3.53 -0.80
C LEU A 47 -0.52 3.95 -0.54
N CYS A 48 -0.33 5.23 -0.21
CA CYS A 48 0.96 5.80 0.15
C CYS A 48 1.00 6.05 1.68
N LEU A 49 1.86 5.33 2.38
CA LEU A 49 2.06 5.51 3.83
C LEU A 49 3.46 6.07 4.12
N PRO A 50 3.61 6.92 5.15
CA PRO A 50 4.92 7.37 5.60
C PRO A 50 5.84 6.21 6.00
N PRO A 51 7.16 6.42 5.98
CA PRO A 51 8.10 5.48 6.59
C PRO A 51 7.73 5.22 8.05
N ASN A 52 7.78 3.97 8.49
CA ASN A 52 7.47 3.55 9.86
C ASN A 52 6.05 3.87 10.36
N TYR A 53 5.08 3.99 9.46
CA TYR A 53 3.67 4.17 9.85
C TYR A 53 3.20 3.08 10.83
N SER A 54 2.94 3.46 12.09
CA SER A 54 2.61 2.53 13.17
C SER A 54 1.16 2.04 13.12
N ASP A 55 0.25 2.87 12.62
CA ASP A 55 -1.19 2.69 12.83
C ASP A 55 -1.86 1.89 11.71
N ARG A 56 -1.11 0.98 11.07
CA ARG A 56 -1.61 0.13 9.98
C ARG A 56 -2.83 -0.69 10.38
N GLN A 57 -2.87 -1.17 11.63
CA GLN A 57 -4.03 -1.92 12.13
C GLN A 57 -5.27 -1.05 12.22
N ARG A 58 -5.12 0.20 12.70
CA ARG A 58 -6.21 1.16 12.83
C ARG A 58 -6.75 1.56 11.46
N LEU A 59 -5.86 1.80 10.50
CA LEU A 59 -6.23 2.03 9.11
C LEU A 59 -6.95 0.83 8.48
N ASN A 60 -6.55 -0.40 8.82
CA ASN A 60 -7.24 -1.61 8.34
C ASN A 60 -8.66 -1.72 8.92
N PHE A 61 -8.89 -1.32 10.17
CA PHE A 61 -10.24 -1.27 10.75
C PHE A 61 -11.12 -0.25 10.02
N GLU A 62 -10.60 0.93 9.69
CA GLU A 62 -11.33 1.93 8.90
C GLU A 62 -11.65 1.39 7.49
N ALA A 63 -10.70 0.76 6.82
CA ALA A 63 -10.91 0.15 5.51
C ALA A 63 -12.03 -0.90 5.54
N LYS A 64 -12.09 -1.74 6.59
CA LYS A 64 -13.17 -2.71 6.79
C LYS A 64 -14.50 -2.05 7.09
N PHE A 65 -14.51 -1.03 7.94
CA PHE A 65 -15.72 -0.28 8.29
C PHE A 65 -16.36 0.35 7.04
N LEU A 66 -15.54 0.95 6.18
CA LEU A 66 -15.95 1.55 4.91
C LEU A 66 -16.10 0.53 3.77
N LYS A 67 -15.93 -0.77 4.04
CA LYS A 67 -16.04 -1.87 3.07
C LYS A 67 -15.13 -1.70 1.84
N LEU A 68 -13.92 -1.19 2.06
CA LEU A 68 -12.88 -1.00 1.05
C LEU A 68 -11.93 -2.21 1.03
N ASP A 69 -12.38 -3.31 0.43
CA ASP A 69 -11.62 -4.58 0.42
C ASP A 69 -10.25 -4.44 -0.26
N GLN A 70 -10.18 -3.65 -1.34
CA GLN A 70 -8.92 -3.39 -2.05
C GLN A 70 -7.90 -2.68 -1.16
N LEU A 71 -8.36 -1.68 -0.38
CA LEU A 71 -7.50 -0.97 0.56
C LEU A 71 -6.99 -1.90 1.66
N SER A 72 -7.87 -2.75 2.21
CA SER A 72 -7.49 -3.76 3.20
C SER A 72 -6.42 -4.72 2.68
N ALA A 73 -6.56 -5.19 1.44
CA ALA A 73 -5.58 -6.04 0.78
C ALA A 73 -4.23 -5.32 0.57
N CYS A 74 -4.25 -4.06 0.14
CA CYS A 74 -3.04 -3.25 0.01
C CYS A 74 -2.29 -3.10 1.35
N ILE A 75 -3.01 -2.84 2.44
CA ILE A 75 -2.41 -2.72 3.79
C ILE A 75 -1.72 -4.03 4.19
N ALA A 76 -2.37 -5.17 3.96
CA ALA A 76 -1.79 -6.49 4.25
C ALA A 76 -0.54 -6.77 3.40
N ALA A 77 -0.58 -6.42 2.11
CA ALA A 77 0.56 -6.58 1.21
C ALA A 77 1.76 -5.71 1.62
N ILE A 78 1.52 -4.47 2.08
CA ILE A 78 2.58 -3.59 2.59
C ILE A 78 3.21 -4.17 3.86
N ALA A 79 2.40 -4.72 4.77
CA ALA A 79 2.92 -5.37 5.97
C ALA A 79 3.83 -6.58 5.61
N ALA A 80 3.41 -7.42 4.67
CA ALA A 80 4.19 -8.55 4.19
C ALA A 80 5.49 -8.16 3.45
N LYS A 81 5.43 -7.08 2.64
CA LYS A 81 6.63 -6.54 1.96
C LYS A 81 7.62 -5.93 2.96
N SER A 82 7.13 -5.27 4.01
CA SER A 82 7.96 -4.68 5.07
C SER A 82 8.76 -5.75 5.83
N SER A 83 8.23 -6.97 5.96
CA SER A 83 8.95 -8.11 6.55
C SER A 83 9.91 -8.82 5.61
N SER A 84 9.78 -8.66 4.28
CA SER A 84 10.59 -9.38 3.29
C SER A 84 11.74 -8.53 2.71
N LEU A 85 11.78 -7.21 2.98
CA LEU A 85 12.77 -6.30 2.42
C LEU A 85 14.10 -6.32 3.20
N MET A 86 14.65 -7.49 3.54
CA MET A 86 16.07 -7.69 3.90
C MET A 86 16.45 -9.17 3.68
N ALA A 87 16.62 -9.59 2.42
CA ALA A 87 17.38 -10.80 2.07
C ALA A 87 17.96 -10.63 0.66
N VAL A 88 18.88 -9.68 0.53
CA VAL A 88 19.88 -9.72 -0.55
C VAL A 88 21.21 -9.91 0.17
N ASP A 89 21.75 -11.11 0.09
CA ASP A 89 23.10 -11.39 0.57
C ASP A 89 24.09 -10.53 -0.24
N PRO A 90 24.90 -9.65 0.41
CA PRO A 90 25.81 -8.73 -0.29
C PRO A 90 26.91 -9.37 -1.15
N LYS A 91 26.94 -10.72 -1.25
CA LYS A 91 27.98 -11.47 -1.96
C LYS A 91 27.59 -11.87 -3.38
N ASP A 92 26.32 -11.78 -3.74
CA ASP A 92 25.85 -12.20 -5.08
C ASP A 92 26.00 -11.11 -6.16
N TYR A 93 26.53 -9.92 -5.81
CA TYR A 93 26.64 -8.79 -6.74
C TYR A 93 27.85 -8.85 -7.71
N MET A 94 28.85 -9.72 -7.51
CA MET A 94 30.13 -9.59 -8.26
C MET A 94 30.84 -10.89 -8.69
N LEU A 95 30.14 -11.88 -9.27
CA LEU A 95 30.85 -12.93 -10.03
C LEU A 95 30.06 -13.54 -11.19
N THR A 96 29.74 -12.73 -12.20
CA THR A 96 29.47 -13.25 -13.55
C THR A 96 30.11 -12.35 -14.60
N SER A 97 31.42 -12.54 -14.79
CA SER A 97 32.07 -12.18 -16.05
C SER A 97 33.49 -12.72 -16.11
N ALA A 98 33.82 -13.23 -17.30
CA ALA A 98 35.12 -13.68 -17.80
C ALA A 98 35.53 -15.11 -17.39
N SER A 99 35.21 -16.12 -18.20
CA SER A 99 35.93 -16.50 -19.44
C SER A 99 37.25 -17.20 -19.13
N GLY A 100 37.32 -18.47 -19.53
CA GLY A 100 38.48 -19.33 -19.39
C GLY A 100 39.65 -19.02 -20.34
N GLY A 101 40.73 -19.77 -20.11
CA GLY A 101 42.00 -19.80 -20.85
C GLY A 101 43.15 -19.23 -20.00
N GLY A 102 44.27 -19.90 -19.75
CA GLY A 102 44.82 -21.20 -20.08
C GLY A 102 46.31 -21.24 -19.65
N GLY A 103 46.88 -22.44 -19.45
CA GLY A 103 48.27 -22.78 -19.77
C GLY A 103 49.43 -22.45 -18.80
N GLY A 104 50.24 -23.49 -18.50
CA GLY A 104 51.68 -23.45 -18.11
C GLY A 104 51.93 -23.56 -16.60
N GLY A 105 52.64 -24.53 -16.01
CA GLY A 105 53.70 -25.42 -16.49
C GLY A 105 55.08 -24.91 -16.03
N GLY A 106 55.74 -25.58 -15.07
CA GLY A 106 57.11 -25.30 -14.58
C GLY A 106 57.29 -25.66 -13.11
N ILE A 107 57.54 -26.94 -12.78
CA ILE A 107 58.87 -27.57 -12.50
C ILE A 107 59.52 -26.97 -11.23
N ALA A 108 59.59 -27.83 -10.21
CA ALA A 108 60.33 -27.63 -8.98
C ALA A 108 61.80 -27.96 -9.21
N ASP A 109 62.71 -27.12 -8.72
CA ASP A 109 64.11 -27.49 -8.50
C ASP A 109 64.62 -26.83 -7.21
N ASP A 110 65.42 -27.65 -6.51
CA ASP A 110 65.92 -27.67 -5.13
C ASP A 110 66.80 -26.47 -4.69
#